data_AF-A0A2S5G7E7-F1
#
_entry.id   AF-A0A2S5G7E7-F1
#
_cell.length_a   1.000
_cell.length_b   1.000
_cell.length_c   1.000
_cell.angle_alpha   90.00
_cell.angle_beta   90.00
_cell.angle_gamma   90.00
#
_symmetry.space_group_name_H-M   'P 1'
#
loop_
_entity.id
_entity.type
_entity.pdbx_description
1 polymer ?
#
loop_
_entity_poly.entity_id
_entity_poly.type
_entity_poly.pdbx_seq_one_letter_code
_entity_poly.pdbx_strand_id
1 'polypeptide(L)' 'MKNTEVQACLLNLKKVESRLIEQMMKTTDLNHKQAFNQAMLTIAEVIEDIKTRLTQIEQQ' A
#
# COMPACT_ATOMS: atom_id res chain seq x y z
N MET A 1 -3.79 -0.17 19.97
CA MET A 1 -2.96 0.58 18.99
C MET A 1 -3.46 2.01 18.96
N LYS A 2 -2.58 2.99 19.13
CA LYS A 2 -2.98 4.40 19.07
C LYS A 2 -3.32 4.72 17.61
N ASN A 3 -4.42 5.44 17.35
CA ASN A 3 -4.87 5.80 15.99
C ASN A 3 -3.70 6.36 15.13
N THR A 4 -2.79 7.10 15.75
CA THR A 4 -1.55 7.63 15.16
C THR A 4 -0.60 6.57 14.58
N GLU A 5 -0.47 5.39 15.20
CA GLU A 5 0.37 4.29 14.70
C GLU A 5 -0.21 3.71 13.41
N VAL A 6 -1.54 3.61 13.32
CA VAL A 6 -2.23 3.11 12.12
C VAL A 6 -2.16 4.12 10.99
N GLN A 7 -2.34 5.41 11.29
CA GLN A 7 -2.15 6.49 10.32
C GLN A 7 -0.71 6.51 9.78
N ALA A 8 0.30 6.34 10.64
CA ALA A 8 1.69 6.25 10.22
C ALA A 8 1.94 5.01 9.33
N CYS A 9 1.33 3.87 9.65
CA CYS A 9 1.39 2.67 8.83
C CYS A 9 0.80 2.91 7.42
N LEU A 10 -0.41 3.46 7.34
CA LEU A 10 -1.07 3.79 6.07
C LEU A 10 -0.24 4.77 5.23
N LEU A 11 0.34 5.80 5.85
CA LEU A 11 1.23 6.74 5.18
C LEU A 11 2.47 6.05 4.60
N ASN A 12 3.08 5.14 5.36
CA ASN A 12 4.24 4.39 4.91
C ASN A 12 3.90 3.43 3.77
N LEU A 13 2.75 2.74 3.83
CA LEU A 13 2.27 1.90 2.73
C LEU A 13 2.06 2.71 1.44
N LYS A 14 1.48 3.92 1.54
CA LYS A 14 1.36 4.84 0.41
C LYS A 14 2.70 5.28 -0.17
N LYS A 15 3.71 5.52 0.67
CA LYS A 15 5.08 5.80 0.19
C LYS A 15 5.69 4.61 -0.55
N VAL A 16 5.44 3.38 -0.09
CA VAL A 16 5.91 2.16 -0.78
C VAL A 16 5.24 2.04 -2.14
N GLU A 17 3.92 2.25 -2.22
CA GLU A 17 3.16 2.27 -3.48
C GLU A 17 3.75 3.28 -4.49
N SER A 18 4.01 4.53 -4.06
CA SER A 18 4.63 5.53 -4.94
C SER A 18 6.02 5.12 -5.44
N ARG A 19 6.85 4.54 -4.56
CA ARG A 19 8.19 4.06 -4.94
C ARG A 19 8.13 2.90 -5.94
N LEU A 20 7.17 1.99 -5.79
CA LEU A 20 6.97 0.89 -6.75
C LEU A 20 6.57 1.42 -8.13
N ILE A 21 5.69 2.43 -8.18
CA ILE A 21 5.32 3.09 -9.44
C ILE A 21 6.56 3.71 -10.10
N GLU A 22 7.39 4.43 -9.35
CA GLU A 22 8.62 5.00 -9.88
C GLU A 22 9.58 3.93 -10.43
N GLN A 23 9.75 2.81 -9.73
CA GLN A 23 10.61 1.71 -10.19
C GLN A 23 10.05 1.02 -11.43
N MET A 24 8.73 0.84 -11.49
CA MET A 24 8.04 0.28 -12.66
C MET A 24 8.22 1.17 -13.90
N MET A 25 8.15 2.50 -13.73
CA MET A 25 8.37 3.45 -14.82
C MET A 25 9.81 3.46 -15.33
N LYS A 26 10.79 3.26 -14.45
CA LYS A 26 12.24 3.25 -14.78
C LYS A 26 12.70 1.92 -15.37
N THR A 27 11.99 0.84 -15.06
CA THR A 27 12.31 -0.50 -15.54
C THR A 27 11.86 -0.70 -16.98
N THR A 28 12.70 -1.34 -17.79
CA THR A 28 12.36 -1.79 -19.16
C THR A 28 12.03 -3.28 -19.22
N ASP A 29 12.51 -4.06 -18.25
CA ASP A 29 12.26 -5.50 -18.14
C ASP A 29 10.78 -5.79 -17.79
N LEU A 30 10.14 -6.61 -18.62
CA LEU A 30 8.71 -6.91 -18.51
C LEU A 30 8.40 -7.73 -17.24
N ASN A 31 9.27 -8.65 -16.84
CA ASN A 31 9.06 -9.49 -15.68
C ASN A 31 9.11 -8.65 -14.40
N HIS A 32 10.07 -7.73 -14.30
CA HIS A 32 10.13 -6.77 -13.20
C HIS A 32 8.92 -5.84 -13.19
N LYS A 33 8.43 -5.36 -14.35
CA LYS A 33 7.18 -4.58 -14.41
C LYS A 33 5.99 -5.35 -13.85
N GLN A 34 5.84 -6.62 -14.24
CA GLN A 34 4.77 -7.47 -13.73
C GLN A 34 4.89 -7.68 -12.22
N ALA A 35 6.11 -7.92 -11.72
CA ALA A 35 6.36 -8.05 -10.28
C ALA A 35 6.01 -6.79 -9.49
N PHE A 36 6.39 -5.59 -9.99
CA PHE A 36 6.02 -4.33 -9.35
C PHE A 36 4.51 -4.09 -9.36
N ASN A 37 3.83 -4.41 -10.47
CA ASN A 37 2.38 -4.30 -10.55
C ASN A 37 1.68 -5.24 -9.56
N GLN A 38 2.15 -6.48 -9.43
CA GLN A 38 1.59 -7.43 -8.46
C GLN A 38 1.82 -6.97 -7.01
N ALA A 39 3.00 -6.42 -6.71
CA ALA A 39 3.30 -5.85 -5.40
C ALA A 39 2.39 -4.65 -5.08
N MET A 40 2.12 -3.78 -6.07
CA MET A 40 1.19 -2.66 -5.92
C MET A 40 -0.24 -3.12 -5.60
N LEU A 41 -0.75 -4.13 -6.32
CA LEU A 41 -2.09 -4.69 -6.06
C LEU A 41 -2.20 -5.22 -4.63
N THR A 42 -1.18 -5.97 -4.19
CA THR A 42 -1.12 -6.49 -2.82
C THR A 42 -1.13 -5.38 -1.78
N ILE A 43 -0.37 -4.30 -1.99
CA ILE A 43 -0.34 -3.15 -1.08
C ILE A 43 -1.69 -2.43 -1.06
N ALA A 44 -2.34 -2.26 -2.21
CA ALA A 44 -3.65 -1.64 -2.29
C ALA A 44 -4.71 -2.42 -1.50
N GLU A 45 -4.70 -3.75 -1.61
CA GLU A 45 -5.58 -4.64 -0.83
C GLU A 45 -5.33 -4.50 0.67
N VAL A 46 -4.07 -4.50 1.11
CA VAL A 46 -3.71 -4.33 2.53
C VAL A 46 -4.15 -2.96 3.06
N ILE A 47 -3.97 -1.89 2.28
CA ILE A 47 -4.43 -0.54 2.66
C ILE A 47 -5.95 -0.53 2.86
N GLU A 48 -6.70 -1.19 1.97
CA GLU A 48 -8.16 -1.24 2.03
C GLU A 48 -8.67 -2.07 3.22
N ASP A 49 -8.04 -3.21 3.51
CA ASP A 49 -8.32 -4.00 4.71
C ASP A 49 -8.12 -3.18 5.99
N ILE A 50 -6.97 -2.49 6.10
CA ILE A 50 -6.66 -1.66 7.28
C ILE A 50 -7.70 -0.54 7.44
N LYS A 51 -8.09 0.14 6.36
CA LYS A 51 -9.13 1.18 6.40
C LYS A 51 -10.49 0.64 6.81
N THR A 52 -10.87 -0.51 6.29
CA THR A 52 -12.15 -1.16 6.62
C THR A 52 -12.19 -1.50 8.11
N ARG A 53 -11.12 -2.10 8.63
CA ARG A 53 -11.00 -2.45 10.05
C ARG A 53 -10.95 -1.23 10.96
N LEU A 54 -10.30 -0.15 10.54
CA LEU A 54 -10.32 1.12 11.27
C LEU A 54 -11.74 1.69 11.36
N THR A 55 -12.46 1.75 10.24
CA THR A 55 -13.84 2.23 10.20
C THR A 55 -14.74 1.43 11.15
N GLN A 56 -14.58 0.10 11.18
CA GLN A 56 -15.33 -0.77 12.08
C GLN A 56 -15.01 -0.51 13.56
N ILE A 57 -13.75 -0.23 13.89
CA ILE A 57 -13.34 0.10 15.25
C ILE A 57 -13.86 1.48 15.68
N GLU A 58 -13.86 2.48 14.79
CA GLU A 58 -14.35 3.83 15.08
C GLU A 58 -15.89 3.90 15.23
N GLN A 59 -16.61 2.90 14.73
CA GLN A 59 -18.07 2.77 14.83
C GLN A 59 -18.54 2.01 16.08
N GLN A 60 -17.63 1.45 16.89
CA GLN A 60 -17.90 0.76 18.15
C GLN A 60 -17.69 1.68 19.35
#